data_AF-A0A319DGF0-F1
#
_entry.id   AF-A0A319DGF0-F1
#
_cell.length_a   1.000
_cell.length_b   1.000
_cell.length_c   1.000
_cell.angle_alpha   90.00
_cell.angle_beta   90.00
_cell.angle_gamma   90.00
#
_symmetry.space_group_name_H-M   'P 1'
#
loop_
_entity.id
_entity.type
_entity.pdbx_description
1 polymer ?
#
loop_
_entity_poly.entity_id
_entity_poly.type
_entity_poly.pdbx_seq_one_letter_code
_entity_poly.pdbx_strand_id
1 'polypeptide(L)'
;MDEPHTPPAAAAPAQEKRDEKGVKIILDEPTHTCAMVEEKAEEIVEAENERLDQLMAEFTKGFDPGILADEISQSLSKILENVFPGSYEHLLSMLFECDAAMHNTQVDLERWLLDRYSQILYQITQRGETHISDETYFGAEIEVLRKILAPLRGEAEKPVFWLNSRRVNPAKALRELEASVTVVELFKKDVIAALQTDTEDRKIYNPLPVSRERTALISIKQLRIDACQKTLSWDGYADSEIVLTAFYNAYKNYTCENRPDKAREWGWLPPTDLEPPRPSTEKAEEGDLVMWPFEHERRPALDLLLKTALWLCMARGLPAVHLFCDTCRLFTTHIPGKDANATYVRFLRHVAQTRVVDKAIKSAPPTPIPFKKKPKKTSNDDYFDDVWRSDKSLAEDLAKKPTLYGMTTAKHFKLNEAPPPRSFRKRAEMIEKACIIEEDYSEVWPQKDPLPVQKPRSPSPQPKLALRPQEKRPYDDDFDEDDCFPPLNW
;
A
#
# COMPACT_ATOMS: atom_id res chain seq x y z
N MET A 1 -14.53 54.17 -72.33
CA MET A 1 -15.90 54.69 -72.44
C MET A 1 -16.84 53.53 -72.18
N ASP A 2 -16.76 52.88 -71.03
CA ASP A 2 -17.15 53.36 -69.68
C ASP A 2 -18.63 53.72 -69.63
N GLU A 3 -19.45 52.78 -69.14
CA GLU A 3 -20.05 52.85 -67.80
C GLU A 3 -20.66 51.48 -67.42
N PRO A 4 -20.61 51.04 -66.15
CA PRO A 4 -21.17 49.78 -65.70
C PRO A 4 -22.58 49.95 -65.11
N HIS A 5 -23.53 49.13 -65.55
CA HIS A 5 -24.86 49.01 -64.93
C HIS A 5 -24.91 47.82 -63.95
N THR A 6 -25.21 48.16 -62.70
CA THR A 6 -25.52 47.28 -61.58
C THR A 6 -26.89 46.60 -61.76
N PRO A 7 -27.05 45.30 -61.47
CA PRO A 7 -28.37 44.72 -61.24
C PRO A 7 -28.75 44.73 -59.74
N PRO A 8 -30.05 44.87 -59.39
CA PRO A 8 -30.51 45.08 -58.02
C PRO A 8 -30.85 43.79 -57.25
N ALA A 9 -30.68 43.93 -55.93
CA ALA A 9 -31.23 43.21 -54.79
C ALA A 9 -32.20 42.03 -55.04
N ALA A 10 -31.76 40.83 -54.67
CA ALA A 10 -32.63 39.71 -54.31
C ALA A 10 -32.86 39.69 -52.79
N ALA A 11 -34.12 39.56 -52.40
CA ALA A 11 -34.60 39.54 -51.02
C ALA A 11 -34.12 38.30 -50.25
N ALA A 12 -33.86 38.51 -48.96
CA ALA A 12 -33.42 37.51 -48.00
C ALA A 12 -34.49 36.45 -47.68
N PRO A 13 -34.10 35.19 -47.42
CA PRO A 13 -34.79 34.34 -46.49
C PRO A 13 -34.23 34.54 -45.07
N ALA A 14 -35.13 34.73 -44.12
CA ALA A 14 -34.86 34.91 -42.71
C ALA A 14 -34.03 33.76 -42.13
N GLN A 15 -32.82 34.07 -41.64
CA GLN A 15 -32.08 33.19 -40.74
C GLN A 15 -32.65 33.32 -39.33
N GLU A 16 -33.15 32.20 -38.80
CA GLU A 16 -33.26 31.95 -37.36
C GLU A 16 -31.92 32.27 -36.68
N LYS A 17 -31.87 33.36 -35.92
CA LYS A 17 -30.79 33.58 -34.96
C LYS A 17 -30.97 32.58 -33.82
N ARG A 18 -30.22 31.47 -33.88
CA ARG A 18 -29.84 30.74 -32.67
C ARG A 18 -28.88 31.63 -31.89
N ASP A 19 -29.38 32.22 -30.81
CA ASP A 19 -28.55 32.87 -29.80
C ASP A 19 -27.75 31.78 -29.07
N GLU A 20 -26.57 31.43 -29.59
CA GLU A 20 -25.52 30.76 -28.82
C GLU A 20 -24.92 31.77 -27.84
N LYS A 21 -25.61 32.02 -26.73
CA LYS A 21 -24.97 32.58 -25.54
C LYS A 21 -24.12 31.49 -24.89
N GLY A 22 -22.95 31.26 -25.48
CA GLY A 22 -21.86 30.56 -24.80
C GLY A 22 -21.60 31.27 -23.48
N VAL A 23 -21.69 30.54 -22.37
CA VAL A 23 -21.21 31.01 -21.07
C VAL A 23 -19.71 31.23 -21.23
N LYS A 24 -19.29 32.49 -21.40
CA LYS A 24 -17.90 32.87 -21.19
C LYS A 24 -17.62 32.67 -19.69
N ILE A 25 -17.06 31.52 -19.35
CA ILE A 25 -16.30 31.38 -18.11
C ILE A 25 -15.14 32.37 -18.28
N ILE A 26 -15.24 33.49 -17.58
CA ILE A 26 -14.09 34.38 -17.39
C ILE A 26 -13.13 33.53 -16.55
N LEU A 27 -12.10 32.98 -17.18
CA LEU A 27 -10.90 32.62 -16.43
C LEU A 27 -10.36 33.97 -15.94
N ASP A 28 -10.47 34.21 -14.64
CA ASP A 28 -9.78 35.31 -14.00
C ASP A 28 -8.32 35.29 -14.45
N GLU A 29 -7.82 36.44 -14.92
CA GLU A 29 -6.42 36.61 -15.27
C GLU A 29 -5.57 36.19 -14.05
N PRO A 30 -4.46 35.44 -14.26
CA PRO A 30 -3.67 34.94 -13.16
C PRO A 30 -3.13 36.14 -12.37
N THR A 31 -3.68 36.36 -11.17
CA THR A 31 -3.11 37.28 -10.20
C THR A 31 -1.65 36.90 -10.00
N HIS A 32 -0.73 37.87 -10.12
CA HIS A 32 0.73 37.72 -10.01
C HIS A 32 1.20 36.92 -8.77
N THR A 33 0.37 36.83 -7.73
CA THR A 33 0.58 36.00 -6.55
C THR A 33 0.38 34.49 -6.77
N CYS A 34 -0.55 34.05 -7.63
CA CYS A 34 -0.73 32.63 -7.97
C CYS A 34 0.42 32.12 -8.85
N ALA A 35 0.83 32.91 -9.85
CA ALA A 35 1.96 32.55 -10.73
C ALA A 35 3.27 32.34 -9.93
N MET A 36 3.54 33.21 -8.93
CA MET A 36 4.71 33.07 -8.05
C MET A 36 4.65 31.85 -7.11
N VAL A 37 3.45 31.38 -6.76
CA VAL A 37 3.27 30.18 -5.91
C VAL A 37 3.43 28.92 -6.75
N GLU A 38 2.96 28.93 -7.99
CA GLU A 38 3.15 27.84 -8.95
C GLU A 38 4.63 27.71 -9.34
N GLU A 39 5.32 28.81 -9.67
CA GLU A 39 6.75 28.82 -9.99
C GLU A 39 7.59 28.27 -8.83
N LYS A 40 7.32 28.69 -7.59
CA LYS A 40 7.99 28.13 -6.41
C LYS A 40 7.69 26.66 -6.17
N ALA A 41 6.46 26.20 -6.46
CA ALA A 41 6.12 24.80 -6.31
C ALA A 41 6.85 23.93 -7.35
N GLU A 42 7.00 24.44 -8.58
CA GLU A 42 7.79 23.81 -9.64
C GLU A 42 9.27 23.74 -9.27
N GLU A 43 9.87 24.83 -8.78
CA GLU A 43 11.25 24.86 -8.29
C GLU A 43 11.50 23.83 -7.16
N ILE A 44 10.56 23.71 -6.22
CA ILE A 44 10.65 22.71 -5.13
C ILE A 44 10.61 21.29 -5.70
N VAL A 45 9.70 21.01 -6.63
CA VAL A 45 9.58 19.68 -7.25
C VAL A 45 10.82 19.33 -8.05
N GLU A 46 11.40 20.30 -8.78
CA GLU A 46 12.66 20.11 -9.51
C GLU A 46 13.82 19.79 -8.57
N ALA A 47 14.01 20.58 -7.51
CA ALA A 47 15.04 20.33 -6.51
C ALA A 47 14.86 18.97 -5.79
N GLU A 48 13.63 18.58 -5.49
CA GLU A 48 13.34 17.25 -4.93
C GLU A 48 13.62 16.11 -5.93
N ASN A 49 13.39 16.33 -7.23
CA ASN A 49 13.73 15.38 -8.28
C ASN A 49 15.24 15.21 -8.44
N GLU A 50 16.02 16.30 -8.37
CA GLU A 50 17.49 16.22 -8.37
C GLU A 50 18.01 15.42 -7.18
N ARG A 51 17.43 15.64 -6.00
CA ARG A 51 17.78 14.90 -4.80
C ARG A 51 17.39 13.43 -4.90
N LEU A 52 16.24 13.14 -5.51
CA LEU A 52 15.81 11.78 -5.82
C LEU A 52 16.81 11.06 -6.73
N ASP A 53 17.34 11.75 -7.76
CA ASP A 53 18.36 11.19 -8.64
C ASP A 53 19.69 10.91 -7.93
N GLN A 54 20.13 11.82 -7.07
CA GLN A 54 21.34 11.63 -6.26
C GLN A 54 21.20 10.39 -5.37
N LEU A 55 20.06 10.27 -4.66
CA LEU A 55 19.82 9.12 -3.79
C LEU A 55 19.71 7.81 -4.58
N MET A 56 19.03 7.83 -5.73
CA MET A 56 18.97 6.67 -6.62
C MET A 56 20.34 6.24 -7.12
N ALA A 57 21.24 7.19 -7.40
CA ALA A 57 22.61 6.90 -7.80
C ALA A 57 23.42 6.20 -6.69
N GLU A 58 23.13 6.46 -5.41
CA GLU A 58 23.72 5.73 -4.28
C GLU A 58 23.26 4.26 -4.24
N PHE A 59 21.98 4.00 -4.55
CA PHE A 59 21.44 2.64 -4.62
C PHE A 59 21.99 1.82 -5.81
N THR A 60 22.33 2.47 -6.92
CA THR A 60 22.82 1.81 -8.14
C THR A 60 24.35 1.83 -8.28
N LYS A 61 25.07 2.25 -7.24
CA LYS A 61 26.54 2.29 -7.24
C LYS A 61 27.11 0.87 -7.15
N GLY A 62 27.64 0.36 -8.27
CA GLY A 62 28.11 -1.02 -8.40
C GLY A 62 27.00 -2.08 -8.42
N PHE A 63 25.75 -1.69 -8.66
CA PHE A 63 24.61 -2.59 -8.79
C PHE A 63 23.71 -2.17 -9.95
N ASP A 64 23.45 -3.13 -10.84
CA ASP A 64 22.50 -2.94 -11.95
C ASP A 64 21.20 -3.71 -11.64
N PRO A 65 20.10 -3.00 -11.32
CA PRO A 65 18.82 -3.64 -11.03
C PRO A 65 18.16 -4.28 -12.27
N GLY A 66 18.58 -3.91 -13.49
CA GLY A 66 18.04 -4.43 -14.74
C GLY A 66 18.47 -5.87 -15.05
N ILE A 67 19.67 -6.26 -14.61
CA ILE A 67 20.23 -7.61 -14.87
C ILE A 67 20.02 -8.59 -13.70
N LEU A 68 19.46 -8.14 -12.57
CA LEU A 68 19.32 -8.99 -11.37
C LEU A 68 18.51 -10.27 -11.64
N ALA A 69 17.48 -10.21 -12.48
CA ALA A 69 16.69 -11.39 -12.85
C ALA A 69 17.57 -12.45 -13.57
N ASP A 70 18.45 -11.99 -14.46
CA ASP A 70 19.39 -12.87 -15.17
C ASP A 70 20.43 -13.43 -14.19
N GLU A 71 20.98 -12.61 -13.29
CA GLU A 71 21.91 -13.06 -12.24
C GLU A 71 21.28 -14.15 -11.36
N ILE A 72 20.02 -13.98 -10.94
CA ILE A 72 19.28 -14.98 -10.16
C ILE A 72 19.14 -16.27 -10.96
N SER A 73 18.67 -16.18 -12.21
CA SER A 73 18.47 -17.36 -13.07
C SER A 73 19.74 -18.19 -13.25
N GLN A 74 20.90 -17.54 -13.30
CA GLN A 74 22.20 -18.19 -13.54
C GLN A 74 22.86 -18.73 -12.26
N SER A 75 22.58 -18.13 -11.10
CA SER A 75 23.28 -18.41 -9.85
C SER A 75 22.45 -19.19 -8.83
N LEU A 76 21.11 -19.15 -8.91
CA LEU A 76 20.22 -19.70 -7.90
C LEU A 76 20.49 -21.18 -7.63
N SER A 77 20.64 -22.01 -8.67
CA SER A 77 20.90 -23.45 -8.51
C SER A 77 22.17 -23.74 -7.70
N LYS A 78 23.24 -22.96 -7.91
CA LYS A 78 24.50 -23.08 -7.17
C LYS A 78 24.35 -22.61 -5.72
N ILE A 79 23.56 -21.56 -5.50
CA ILE A 79 23.26 -21.05 -4.15
C ILE A 79 22.52 -22.12 -3.34
N LEU A 80 21.61 -22.85 -3.96
CA LEU A 80 20.76 -23.83 -3.28
C LEU A 80 21.44 -25.19 -3.01
N GLU A 81 22.67 -25.43 -3.45
CA GLU A 81 23.36 -26.73 -3.29
C GLU A 81 23.48 -27.20 -1.84
N ASN A 82 23.61 -26.26 -0.89
CA ASN A 82 23.80 -26.57 0.54
C ASN A 82 22.62 -26.07 1.39
N VAL A 83 21.42 -26.05 0.83
CA VAL A 83 20.22 -25.61 1.54
C VAL A 83 19.91 -26.49 2.75
N PHE A 84 19.58 -25.87 3.88
CA PHE A 84 19.09 -26.56 5.06
C PHE A 84 17.92 -25.78 5.69
N PRO A 85 17.10 -26.42 6.54
CA PRO A 85 15.91 -25.77 7.08
C PRO A 85 16.29 -24.52 7.89
N GLY A 86 15.71 -23.39 7.51
CA GLY A 86 15.95 -22.10 8.16
C GLY A 86 17.21 -21.37 7.69
N SER A 87 17.87 -21.86 6.63
CA SER A 87 19.02 -21.17 6.03
C SER A 87 18.61 -19.99 5.15
N TYR A 88 19.52 -19.06 4.89
CA TYR A 88 19.23 -17.98 3.92
C TYR A 88 18.92 -18.54 2.51
N GLU A 89 19.59 -19.62 2.11
CA GLU A 89 19.31 -20.35 0.88
C GLU A 89 17.87 -20.91 0.88
N HIS A 90 17.35 -21.36 2.04
CA HIS A 90 15.97 -21.80 2.16
C HIS A 90 14.98 -20.66 1.88
N LEU A 91 15.24 -19.46 2.42
CA LEU A 91 14.43 -18.29 2.09
C LEU A 91 14.51 -17.94 0.59
N LEU A 92 15.71 -17.95 0.01
CA LEU A 92 15.91 -17.67 -1.42
C LEU A 92 15.17 -18.68 -2.31
N SER A 93 15.18 -19.97 -1.94
CA SER A 93 14.35 -21.00 -2.57
C SER A 93 12.86 -20.64 -2.49
N MET A 94 12.36 -20.29 -1.31
CA MET A 94 10.97 -19.87 -1.10
C MET A 94 10.58 -18.61 -1.90
N LEU A 95 11.52 -17.75 -2.30
CA LEU A 95 11.22 -16.50 -3.00
C LEU A 95 11.40 -16.58 -4.52
N PHE A 96 12.39 -17.35 -4.99
CA PHE A 96 12.84 -17.30 -6.40
C PHE A 96 12.63 -18.59 -7.19
N GLU A 97 12.46 -19.74 -6.54
CA GLU A 97 12.08 -20.96 -7.27
C GLU A 97 10.64 -20.86 -7.77
N CYS A 98 10.40 -21.48 -8.94
CA CYS A 98 9.04 -21.74 -9.40
C CYS A 98 8.34 -22.70 -8.42
N ASP A 99 7.00 -22.69 -8.40
CA ASP A 99 6.23 -23.41 -7.39
C ASP A 99 6.55 -24.91 -7.32
N ALA A 100 6.82 -25.55 -8.47
CA ALA A 100 7.16 -26.96 -8.53
C ALA A 100 8.55 -27.25 -7.90
N ALA A 101 9.55 -26.43 -8.22
CA ALA A 101 10.90 -26.57 -7.67
C ALA A 101 10.92 -26.25 -6.18
N MET A 102 10.28 -25.15 -5.78
CA MET A 102 10.07 -24.79 -4.39
C MET A 102 9.40 -25.95 -3.62
N HIS A 103 8.34 -26.56 -4.17
CA HIS A 103 7.68 -27.68 -3.52
C HIS A 103 8.63 -28.87 -3.27
N ASN A 104 9.47 -29.21 -4.26
CA ASN A 104 10.46 -30.28 -4.10
C ASN A 104 11.48 -29.94 -3.01
N THR A 105 12.01 -28.71 -3.00
CA THR A 105 12.94 -28.23 -1.97
C THR A 105 12.30 -28.31 -0.59
N GLN A 106 11.06 -27.87 -0.41
CA GLN A 106 10.31 -27.97 0.85
C GLN A 106 10.17 -29.43 1.32
N VAL A 107 9.86 -30.35 0.41
CA VAL A 107 9.75 -31.78 0.72
C VAL A 107 11.09 -32.38 1.15
N ASP A 108 12.20 -32.02 0.50
CA ASP A 108 13.53 -32.49 0.86
C ASP A 108 13.97 -31.95 2.23
N LEU A 109 13.66 -30.69 2.53
CA LEU A 109 13.92 -30.08 3.83
C LEU A 109 13.05 -30.69 4.94
N GLU A 110 11.79 -31.04 4.65
CA GLU A 110 10.94 -31.77 5.60
C GLU A 110 11.50 -33.16 5.91
N ARG A 111 11.95 -33.90 4.90
CA ARG A 111 12.62 -35.21 5.10
C ARG A 111 13.86 -35.06 5.97
N TRP A 112 14.71 -34.06 5.69
CA TRP A 112 15.89 -33.77 6.48
C TRP A 112 15.57 -33.54 7.97
N LEU A 113 14.50 -32.79 8.26
CA LEU A 113 14.04 -32.54 9.63
C LEU A 113 13.52 -33.80 10.31
N LEU A 114 12.75 -34.62 9.60
CA LEU A 114 12.22 -35.89 10.12
C LEU A 114 13.34 -36.87 10.45
N ASP A 115 14.35 -36.98 9.59
CA ASP A 115 15.49 -37.87 9.80
C ASP A 115 16.32 -37.45 11.01
N ARG A 116 16.51 -36.13 11.21
CA ARG A 116 17.38 -35.59 12.27
C ARG A 116 16.69 -35.44 13.63
N TYR A 117 15.41 -35.04 13.65
CA TYR A 117 14.68 -34.67 14.87
C TYR A 117 13.39 -35.46 15.09
N SER A 118 13.29 -36.66 14.52
CA SER A 118 12.12 -37.56 14.66
C SER A 118 11.52 -37.58 16.08
N GLN A 119 12.35 -37.81 17.10
CA GLN A 119 11.93 -37.91 18.50
C GLN A 119 11.24 -36.63 19.01
N ILE A 120 11.79 -35.46 18.67
CA ILE A 120 11.22 -34.17 19.06
C ILE A 120 9.91 -33.95 18.32
N LEU A 121 9.89 -34.20 17.01
CA LEU A 121 8.72 -33.98 16.15
C LEU A 121 7.52 -34.86 16.51
N TYR A 122 7.76 -36.09 16.99
CA TYR A 122 6.69 -36.97 17.49
C TYR A 122 6.09 -36.51 18.82
N GLN A 123 6.82 -35.72 19.61
CA GLN A 123 6.38 -35.23 20.91
C GLN A 123 5.67 -33.88 20.86
N ILE A 124 5.81 -33.13 19.75
CA ILE A 124 5.13 -31.84 19.57
C ILE A 124 3.62 -32.08 19.46
N THR A 125 2.89 -31.87 20.56
CA THR A 125 1.43 -31.93 20.62
C THR A 125 0.83 -30.53 20.85
N GLN A 126 -0.33 -30.33 20.20
CA GLN A 126 -1.25 -29.17 20.20
C GLN A 126 -0.71 -27.79 19.78
N ARG A 127 -1.36 -27.21 18.76
CA ARG A 127 -1.21 -25.79 18.36
C ARG A 127 -2.13 -24.93 19.21
N GLY A 128 -1.63 -23.82 19.77
CA GLY A 128 -2.49 -22.79 20.35
C GLY A 128 -3.11 -21.92 19.25
N GLU A 129 -4.31 -21.37 19.49
CA GLU A 129 -5.02 -20.54 18.51
C GLU A 129 -4.21 -19.30 18.07
N THR A 130 -3.48 -18.67 19.00
CA THR A 130 -2.58 -17.53 18.70
C THR A 130 -1.42 -17.91 17.79
N HIS A 131 -0.99 -19.18 17.81
CA HIS A 131 0.03 -19.67 16.90
C HIS A 131 -0.51 -19.76 15.47
N ILE A 132 -1.78 -20.11 15.28
CA ILE A 132 -2.42 -20.18 13.96
C ILE A 132 -2.45 -18.80 13.30
N SER A 133 -2.78 -17.75 14.05
CA SER A 133 -2.76 -16.40 13.50
C SER A 133 -1.35 -15.97 13.06
N ASP A 134 -0.32 -16.26 13.87
CA ASP A 134 1.06 -15.87 13.55
C ASP A 134 1.60 -16.64 12.34
N GLU A 135 1.28 -17.93 12.25
CA GLU A 135 1.58 -18.80 11.09
C GLU A 135 0.89 -18.27 9.81
N THR A 136 -0.38 -17.87 9.92
CA THR A 136 -1.14 -17.31 8.78
C THR A 136 -0.53 -16.00 8.30
N TYR A 137 -0.17 -15.10 9.21
CA TYR A 137 0.50 -13.85 8.86
C TYR A 137 1.88 -14.09 8.24
N PHE A 138 2.67 -15.02 8.77
CA PHE A 138 3.95 -15.38 8.17
C PHE A 138 3.78 -15.91 6.73
N GLY A 139 2.82 -16.81 6.50
CA GLY A 139 2.48 -17.27 5.15
C GLY A 139 2.08 -16.13 4.21
N ALA A 140 1.24 -15.20 4.69
CA ALA A 140 0.85 -14.01 3.92
C ALA A 140 2.04 -13.07 3.62
N GLU A 141 2.96 -12.90 4.57
CA GLU A 141 4.21 -12.12 4.39
C GLU A 141 5.06 -12.74 3.26
N ILE A 142 5.26 -14.05 3.25
CA ILE A 142 5.97 -14.76 2.18
C ILE A 142 5.23 -14.66 0.84
N GLU A 143 3.91 -14.80 0.82
CA GLU A 143 3.11 -14.70 -0.41
C GLU A 143 3.23 -13.32 -1.04
N VAL A 144 3.14 -12.26 -0.24
CA VAL A 144 3.32 -10.88 -0.71
C VAL A 144 4.74 -10.67 -1.24
N LEU A 145 5.77 -11.16 -0.54
CA LEU A 145 7.14 -11.09 -1.00
C LEU A 145 7.33 -11.79 -2.35
N ARG A 146 6.78 -13.00 -2.52
CA ARG A 146 6.79 -13.68 -3.83
C ARG A 146 6.08 -12.86 -4.89
N LYS A 147 4.93 -12.24 -4.60
CA LYS A 147 4.19 -11.42 -5.56
C LYS A 147 4.96 -10.17 -6.00
N ILE A 148 5.58 -9.43 -5.08
CA ILE A 148 6.34 -8.23 -5.43
C ILE A 148 7.66 -8.53 -6.15
N LEU A 149 8.25 -9.72 -5.91
CA LEU A 149 9.46 -10.23 -6.54
C LEU A 149 9.18 -11.04 -7.82
N ALA A 150 7.93 -11.23 -8.24
CA ALA A 150 7.57 -11.94 -9.47
C ALA A 150 8.33 -11.46 -10.73
N PRO A 151 8.65 -10.16 -10.91
CA PRO A 151 9.49 -9.72 -12.03
C PRO A 151 10.87 -10.37 -12.07
N LEU A 152 11.49 -10.63 -10.91
CA LEU A 152 12.80 -11.27 -10.83
C LEU A 152 12.77 -12.77 -11.13
N ARG A 153 11.58 -13.39 -11.11
CA ARG A 153 11.36 -14.78 -11.54
C ARG A 153 10.99 -14.89 -13.04
N GLY A 154 10.82 -13.77 -13.74
CA GLY A 154 10.31 -13.75 -15.11
C GLY A 154 8.80 -14.01 -15.23
N GLU A 155 8.05 -13.89 -14.13
CA GLU A 155 6.61 -14.17 -14.05
C GLU A 155 5.73 -12.92 -14.18
N ALA A 156 6.31 -11.73 -14.33
CA ALA A 156 5.55 -10.48 -14.25
C ALA A 156 4.74 -10.17 -15.51
N GLU A 157 3.42 -10.11 -15.35
CA GLU A 157 2.50 -9.61 -16.38
C GLU A 157 2.51 -8.07 -16.51
N LYS A 158 2.95 -7.36 -15.46
CA LYS A 158 2.92 -5.90 -15.36
C LYS A 158 4.35 -5.35 -15.24
N PRO A 159 4.63 -4.15 -15.80
CA PRO A 159 5.94 -3.52 -15.67
C PRO A 159 6.25 -3.15 -14.21
N VAL A 160 7.53 -3.01 -13.91
CA VAL A 160 7.99 -2.48 -12.62
C VAL A 160 7.86 -0.96 -12.65
N PHE A 161 7.15 -0.40 -11.68
CA PHE A 161 6.99 1.04 -11.53
C PHE A 161 8.04 1.58 -10.56
N TRP A 162 9.22 1.90 -11.08
CA TRP A 162 10.35 2.37 -10.30
C TRP A 162 10.06 3.71 -9.60
N LEU A 163 10.66 3.91 -8.41
CA LEU A 163 10.47 5.13 -7.63
C LEU A 163 10.99 6.38 -8.34
N ASN A 164 12.10 6.26 -9.07
CA ASN A 164 12.64 7.35 -9.88
C ASN A 164 11.72 7.75 -11.05
N SER A 165 10.72 6.94 -11.41
CA SER A 165 9.71 7.32 -12.38
C SER A 165 8.61 8.23 -11.78
N ARG A 166 8.57 8.43 -10.46
CA ARG A 166 7.52 9.18 -9.73
C ARG A 166 7.81 10.69 -9.62
N ARG A 167 8.08 11.34 -10.76
CA ARG A 167 8.59 12.73 -10.83
C ARG A 167 7.59 13.82 -10.45
N VAL A 168 6.29 13.55 -10.54
CA VAL A 168 5.23 14.54 -10.28
C VAL A 168 5.02 14.78 -8.79
N ASN A 169 5.37 13.81 -7.94
CA ASN A 169 5.33 13.96 -6.48
C ASN A 169 6.52 13.20 -5.86
N PRO A 170 7.74 13.77 -5.95
CA PRO A 170 8.96 13.09 -5.53
C PRO A 170 9.11 13.01 -4.01
N ALA A 171 8.51 13.93 -3.24
CA ALA A 171 8.60 13.98 -1.77
C ALA A 171 8.32 12.64 -1.06
N LYS A 172 7.32 11.88 -1.53
CA LYS A 172 7.02 10.56 -0.95
C LYS A 172 8.12 9.54 -1.29
N ALA A 173 8.52 9.46 -2.56
CA ALA A 173 9.55 8.54 -3.01
C ALA A 173 10.89 8.80 -2.33
N LEU A 174 11.27 10.08 -2.21
CA LEU A 174 12.48 10.50 -1.50
C LEU A 174 12.46 10.05 -0.03
N ARG A 175 11.39 10.36 0.72
CA ARG A 175 11.25 9.94 2.12
C ARG A 175 11.32 8.43 2.29
N GLU A 176 10.70 7.66 1.39
CA GLU A 176 10.74 6.21 1.46
C GLU A 176 12.13 5.65 1.16
N LEU A 177 12.87 6.22 0.21
CA LEU A 177 14.25 5.81 -0.10
C LEU A 177 15.21 6.14 1.05
N GLU A 178 15.11 7.33 1.65
CA GLU A 178 15.92 7.73 2.81
C GLU A 178 15.70 6.79 4.00
N ALA A 179 14.44 6.47 4.29
CA ALA A 179 14.10 5.50 5.33
C ALA A 179 14.61 4.09 4.97
N SER A 180 14.58 3.71 3.70
CA SER A 180 15.06 2.42 3.22
C SER A 180 16.57 2.24 3.42
N VAL A 181 17.37 3.31 3.24
CA VAL A 181 18.81 3.29 3.58
C VAL A 181 19.01 2.87 5.03
N THR A 182 18.23 3.45 5.95
CA THR A 182 18.31 3.13 7.39
C THR A 182 17.97 1.65 7.66
N VAL A 183 16.95 1.12 6.99
CA VAL A 183 16.55 -0.29 7.12
C VAL A 183 17.63 -1.23 6.59
N VAL A 184 18.23 -0.93 5.43
CA VAL A 184 19.29 -1.75 4.83
C VAL A 184 20.55 -1.75 5.70
N GLU A 185 20.97 -0.59 6.20
CA GLU A 185 22.13 -0.49 7.07
C GLU A 185 21.93 -1.21 8.42
N LEU A 186 20.72 -1.15 8.98
CA LEU A 186 20.37 -1.96 10.15
C LEU A 186 20.40 -3.46 9.81
N PHE A 187 19.81 -3.84 8.67
CA PHE A 187 19.82 -5.23 8.21
C PHE A 187 21.24 -5.77 8.05
N LYS A 188 22.17 -4.98 7.48
CA LYS A 188 23.57 -5.37 7.37
C LYS A 188 24.18 -5.70 8.73
N LYS A 189 23.97 -4.84 9.72
CA LYS A 189 24.44 -5.04 11.11
C LYS A 189 23.85 -6.28 11.75
N ASP A 190 22.56 -6.53 11.56
CA ASP A 190 21.87 -7.70 12.10
C ASP A 190 22.40 -9.01 11.49
N VAL A 191 22.65 -9.02 10.16
CA VAL A 191 23.25 -10.18 9.48
C VAL A 191 24.65 -10.45 10.00
N ILE A 192 25.48 -9.41 10.22
CA ILE A 192 26.81 -9.56 10.82
C ILE A 192 26.73 -10.20 12.19
N ALA A 193 25.82 -9.71 13.04
CA ALA A 193 25.61 -10.29 14.36
C ALA A 193 25.18 -11.77 14.25
N ALA A 194 24.28 -12.08 13.32
CA ALA A 194 23.80 -13.43 13.06
C ALA A 194 24.86 -14.36 12.44
N LEU A 195 25.92 -13.83 11.84
CA LEU A 195 27.08 -14.63 11.37
C LEU A 195 28.03 -15.00 12.50
N GLN A 196 28.10 -14.16 13.54
CA GLN A 196 29.02 -14.34 14.67
C GLN A 196 28.43 -15.25 15.74
N THR A 197 27.11 -15.23 15.94
CA THR A 197 26.44 -15.96 17.03
C THR A 197 25.16 -16.61 16.54
N ASP A 198 25.02 -17.91 16.80
CA ASP A 198 23.72 -18.59 16.66
C ASP A 198 23.02 -18.68 18.02
N THR A 199 21.81 -18.14 18.08
CA THR A 199 21.00 -18.11 19.30
C THR A 199 19.93 -19.20 19.33
N GLU A 200 19.71 -19.94 18.22
CA GLU A 200 18.65 -20.96 18.05
C GLU A 200 17.27 -20.57 18.67
N ASP A 201 16.98 -19.27 18.77
CA ASP A 201 15.81 -18.70 19.43
C ASP A 201 14.77 -18.15 18.44
N ARG A 202 15.04 -18.35 17.14
CA ARG A 202 14.20 -17.86 16.04
C ARG A 202 12.83 -18.52 16.09
N LYS A 203 11.81 -17.66 16.02
CA LYS A 203 10.40 -18.06 16.07
C LYS A 203 9.53 -17.06 15.32
N ILE A 204 8.46 -17.56 14.72
CA ILE A 204 7.37 -16.74 14.16
C ILE A 204 6.32 -16.37 15.21
N TYR A 205 6.33 -17.06 16.36
CA TYR A 205 5.33 -16.90 17.40
C TYR A 205 5.62 -15.67 18.24
N ASN A 206 4.68 -14.73 18.25
CA ASN A 206 4.79 -13.57 19.10
C ASN A 206 4.41 -13.94 20.54
N PRO A 207 5.31 -13.73 21.53
CA PRO A 207 5.01 -14.04 22.93
C PRO A 207 3.99 -13.12 23.59
N LEU A 208 3.58 -12.02 22.94
CA LEU A 208 2.55 -11.13 23.48
C LEU A 208 1.21 -11.87 23.60
N PRO A 209 0.52 -11.77 24.76
CA PRO A 209 -0.85 -12.30 24.89
C PRO A 209 -1.82 -11.50 24.01
N VAL A 210 -3.08 -11.97 23.92
CA VAL A 210 -4.14 -11.19 23.27
C VAL A 210 -4.31 -9.87 24.04
N SER A 211 -3.76 -8.80 23.47
CA SER A 211 -3.65 -7.48 24.12
C SER A 211 -3.69 -6.37 23.07
N ARG A 212 -3.80 -5.11 23.52
CA ARG A 212 -3.79 -3.94 22.63
C ARG A 212 -2.48 -3.86 21.83
N GLU A 213 -1.36 -4.22 22.44
CA GLU A 213 -0.04 -4.25 21.83
C GLU A 213 0.05 -5.31 20.72
N ARG A 214 -0.47 -6.51 20.97
CA ARG A 214 -0.56 -7.56 19.94
C ARG A 214 -1.45 -7.13 18.78
N THR A 215 -2.63 -6.56 19.07
CA THR A 215 -3.53 -6.03 18.03
C THR A 215 -2.87 -4.91 17.23
N ALA A 216 -2.13 -4.01 17.88
CA ALA A 216 -1.39 -2.95 17.20
C ALA A 216 -0.30 -3.51 16.28
N LEU A 217 0.47 -4.51 16.73
CA LEU A 217 1.48 -5.15 15.87
C LEU A 217 0.85 -5.84 14.67
N ILE A 218 -0.21 -6.63 14.89
CA ILE A 218 -0.95 -7.30 13.82
C ILE A 218 -1.49 -6.28 12.81
N SER A 219 -2.03 -5.15 13.31
CA SER A 219 -2.51 -4.06 12.45
C SER A 219 -1.39 -3.46 11.60
N ILE A 220 -0.20 -3.22 12.16
CA ILE A 220 0.95 -2.70 11.41
C ILE A 220 1.41 -3.73 10.36
N LYS A 221 1.45 -5.03 10.71
CA LYS A 221 1.78 -6.10 9.75
C LYS A 221 0.80 -6.14 8.59
N GLN A 222 -0.50 -6.04 8.85
CA GLN A 222 -1.53 -6.00 7.81
C GLN A 222 -1.37 -4.76 6.92
N LEU A 223 -1.19 -3.57 7.52
CA LEU A 223 -0.97 -2.34 6.76
C LEU A 223 0.29 -2.43 5.88
N ARG A 224 1.37 -3.05 6.38
CA ARG A 224 2.60 -3.31 5.60
C ARG A 224 2.34 -4.23 4.42
N ILE A 225 1.59 -5.32 4.62
CA ILE A 225 1.15 -6.23 3.56
C ILE A 225 0.33 -5.48 2.50
N ASP A 226 -0.65 -4.70 2.91
CA ASP A 226 -1.52 -3.95 2.00
C ASP A 226 -0.72 -2.90 1.22
N ALA A 227 0.23 -2.21 1.86
CA ALA A 227 1.11 -1.25 1.22
C ALA A 227 2.04 -1.90 0.18
N CYS A 228 2.59 -3.08 0.47
CA CYS A 228 3.36 -3.87 -0.49
C CYS A 228 2.52 -4.28 -1.70
N GLN A 229 1.25 -4.64 -1.50
CA GLN A 229 0.36 -4.98 -2.61
C GLN A 229 0.04 -3.75 -3.47
N LYS A 230 -0.16 -2.58 -2.84
CA LYS A 230 -0.43 -1.33 -3.54
C LYS A 230 0.69 -0.92 -4.49
N THR A 231 1.96 -1.22 -4.17
CA THR A 231 3.14 -0.88 -5.00
C THR A 231 3.25 -1.70 -6.30
N LEU A 232 2.43 -2.75 -6.46
CA LEU A 232 2.28 -3.49 -7.71
C LEU A 232 1.50 -2.71 -8.79
N SER A 233 0.88 -1.58 -8.44
CA SER A 233 0.13 -0.73 -9.37
C SER A 233 0.63 0.71 -9.35
N TRP A 234 0.50 1.40 -10.48
CA TRP A 234 0.89 2.81 -10.56
C TRP A 234 0.08 3.66 -9.57
N ASP A 235 -1.24 3.50 -9.60
CA ASP A 235 -2.18 4.25 -8.77
C ASP A 235 -2.10 3.89 -7.28
N GLY A 236 -1.93 2.61 -6.94
CA GLY A 236 -1.91 2.16 -5.55
C GLY A 236 -0.75 2.75 -4.75
N TYR A 237 0.39 3.01 -5.39
CA TYR A 237 1.51 3.69 -4.73
C TYR A 237 1.20 5.16 -4.42
N ALA A 238 0.55 5.85 -5.36
CA ALA A 238 0.27 7.29 -5.28
C ALA A 238 -0.90 7.63 -4.36
N ASP A 239 -1.67 6.62 -3.92
CA ASP A 239 -2.91 6.72 -3.14
C ASP A 239 -2.81 7.88 -2.13
N SER A 240 -3.37 9.02 -2.52
CA SER A 240 -3.40 10.22 -1.72
C SER A 240 -4.53 10.05 -0.72
N GLU A 241 -4.35 10.58 0.49
CA GLU A 241 -5.38 10.65 1.55
C GLU A 241 -6.63 11.45 1.12
N ILE A 242 -6.62 11.99 -0.10
CA ILE A 242 -7.58 12.90 -0.69
C ILE A 242 -8.20 12.20 -1.92
N VAL A 243 -8.84 11.04 -1.73
CA VAL A 243 -9.79 10.49 -2.73
C VAL A 243 -11.15 11.14 -2.50
N LEU A 244 -11.18 12.49 -2.51
CA LEU A 244 -12.28 13.25 -1.90
C LEU A 244 -13.64 13.06 -2.56
N THR A 245 -13.76 12.59 -3.81
CA THR A 245 -15.07 12.40 -4.45
C THR A 245 -15.10 11.36 -5.58
N ALA A 246 -16.29 10.75 -5.77
CA ALA A 246 -16.67 10.00 -6.96
C ALA A 246 -16.41 10.76 -8.28
N PHE A 247 -16.60 12.07 -8.25
CA PHE A 247 -16.36 12.96 -9.40
C PHE A 247 -14.88 13.00 -9.79
N TYR A 248 -13.96 13.13 -8.82
CA TYR A 248 -12.53 13.09 -9.08
C TYR A 248 -12.11 11.81 -9.80
N ASN A 249 -12.59 10.65 -9.32
CA ASN A 249 -12.27 9.37 -9.95
C ASN A 249 -12.89 9.24 -11.35
N ALA A 250 -14.09 9.76 -11.57
CA ALA A 250 -14.71 9.80 -12.90
C ALA A 250 -13.91 10.70 -13.86
N TYR A 251 -13.48 11.88 -13.40
CA TYR A 251 -12.67 12.81 -14.18
C TYR A 251 -11.26 12.27 -14.46
N LYS A 252 -10.63 11.62 -13.48
CA LYS A 252 -9.35 10.94 -13.64
C LYS A 252 -9.44 9.87 -14.72
N ASN A 253 -10.43 8.98 -14.63
CA ASN A 253 -10.65 7.93 -15.62
C ASN A 253 -10.90 8.52 -17.02
N TYR A 254 -11.80 9.51 -17.13
CA TYR A 254 -12.05 10.21 -18.39
C TYR A 254 -10.78 10.83 -18.98
N THR A 255 -9.94 11.45 -18.15
CA THR A 255 -8.69 12.08 -18.60
C THR A 255 -7.67 11.02 -19.04
N CYS A 256 -7.51 9.92 -18.31
CA CYS A 256 -6.63 8.83 -18.70
C CYS A 256 -7.04 8.22 -20.06
N GLU A 257 -8.34 8.08 -20.32
CA GLU A 257 -8.86 7.51 -21.58
C GLU A 257 -8.79 8.50 -22.75
N ASN A 258 -9.15 9.77 -22.54
CA ASN A 258 -9.35 10.74 -23.62
C ASN A 258 -8.18 11.72 -23.80
N ARG A 259 -7.31 11.85 -22.80
CA ARG A 259 -6.16 12.78 -22.78
C ARG A 259 -4.95 12.15 -22.05
N PRO A 260 -4.40 11.04 -22.56
CA PRO A 260 -3.36 10.27 -21.87
C PRO A 260 -2.10 11.08 -21.59
N ASP A 261 -1.70 11.99 -22.49
CA ASP A 261 -0.50 12.81 -22.32
C ASP A 261 -0.64 13.75 -21.12
N LYS A 262 -1.78 14.43 -21.02
CA LYS A 262 -2.12 15.26 -19.85
C LYS A 262 -2.22 14.44 -18.56
N ALA A 263 -2.74 13.21 -18.64
CA ALA A 263 -2.78 12.32 -17.48
C ALA A 263 -1.38 11.90 -17.02
N ARG A 264 -0.40 11.75 -17.92
CA ARG A 264 1.01 11.51 -17.57
C ARG A 264 1.67 12.74 -16.96
N GLU A 265 1.44 13.93 -17.53
CA GLU A 265 1.90 15.21 -16.95
C GLU A 265 1.42 15.39 -15.50
N TRP A 266 0.18 14.99 -15.22
CA TRP A 266 -0.40 15.01 -13.88
C TRP A 266 -0.03 13.81 -13.00
N GLY A 267 0.78 12.87 -13.50
CA GLY A 267 1.22 11.69 -12.76
C GLY A 267 0.13 10.65 -12.51
N TRP A 268 -1.01 10.73 -13.19
CA TRP A 268 -2.12 9.78 -13.10
C TRP A 268 -1.89 8.52 -13.93
N LEU A 269 -1.01 8.60 -14.93
CA LEU A 269 -0.52 7.47 -15.70
C LEU A 269 1.01 7.36 -15.56
N PRO A 270 1.57 6.15 -15.66
CA PRO A 270 3.00 5.97 -15.72
C PRO A 270 3.60 6.63 -16.96
N PRO A 271 4.89 7.02 -16.90
CA PRO A 271 5.69 7.33 -18.09
C PRO A 271 5.63 6.18 -19.10
N THR A 272 5.79 6.52 -20.39
CA THR A 272 5.84 5.52 -21.46
C THR A 272 7.06 4.61 -21.33
N ASP A 273 8.18 5.18 -20.89
CA ASP A 273 9.45 4.47 -20.73
C ASP A 273 9.66 4.16 -19.24
N LEU A 274 9.47 2.88 -18.88
CA LEU A 274 9.70 2.36 -17.52
C LEU A 274 11.01 1.58 -17.46
N GLU A 275 12.10 2.24 -17.86
CA GLU A 275 13.43 1.65 -17.80
C GLU A 275 13.89 1.45 -16.35
N PRO A 276 14.62 0.36 -16.06
CA PRO A 276 15.29 0.20 -14.78
C PRO A 276 16.30 1.33 -14.52
N PRO A 277 16.50 1.73 -13.26
CA PRO A 277 17.58 2.64 -12.90
C PRO A 277 18.93 2.14 -13.40
N ARG A 278 19.69 3.01 -14.06
CA ARG A 278 21.01 2.65 -14.59
C ARG A 278 22.06 2.61 -13.48
N PRO A 279 23.08 1.74 -13.58
CA PRO A 279 24.20 1.75 -12.66
C PRO A 279 24.91 3.10 -12.72
N SER A 280 25.14 3.73 -11.56
CA SER A 280 25.86 5.00 -11.48
C SER A 280 27.35 4.80 -11.69
N THR A 281 27.88 3.70 -11.17
CA THR A 281 29.25 3.21 -11.41
C THR A 281 29.24 1.69 -11.58
N GLU A 282 30.18 1.16 -12.36
CA GLU A 282 30.33 -0.30 -12.51
C GLU A 282 30.88 -0.98 -11.25
N LYS A 283 31.65 -0.26 -10.44
CA LYS A 283 32.30 -0.79 -9.24
C LYS A 283 31.76 -0.09 -8.00
N ALA A 284 31.42 -0.89 -7.01
CA ALA A 284 31.16 -0.42 -5.66
C ALA A 284 32.48 -0.25 -4.90
N GLU A 285 32.49 0.73 -4.00
CA GLU A 285 33.57 1.08 -3.10
C GLU A 285 33.18 0.70 -1.66
N GLU A 286 34.18 0.67 -0.78
CA GLU A 286 33.94 0.42 0.64
C GLU A 286 33.05 1.52 1.23
N GLY A 287 31.98 1.11 1.92
CA GLY A 287 30.96 2.02 2.45
C GLY A 287 29.72 2.19 1.57
N ASP A 288 29.74 1.69 0.33
CA ASP A 288 28.56 1.73 -0.53
C ASP A 288 27.45 0.77 -0.07
N LEU A 289 26.20 1.07 -0.44
CA LEU A 289 25.03 0.29 -0.03
C LEU A 289 25.07 -1.17 -0.51
N VAL A 290 25.68 -1.42 -1.67
CA VAL A 290 25.83 -2.75 -2.29
C VAL A 290 26.92 -3.59 -1.61
N MET A 291 27.77 -2.96 -0.79
CA MET A 291 28.87 -3.65 -0.13
C MET A 291 28.52 -4.05 1.30
N TRP A 292 28.90 -5.28 1.64
CA TRP A 292 28.93 -5.75 3.01
C TRP A 292 30.14 -5.14 3.74
N PRO A 293 30.01 -4.70 5.00
CA PRO A 293 31.11 -4.07 5.76
C PRO A 293 32.08 -5.10 6.36
N PHE A 294 32.11 -6.32 5.82
CA PHE A 294 33.00 -7.40 6.26
C PHE A 294 33.43 -8.25 5.07
N GLU A 295 34.65 -8.76 5.14
CA GLU A 295 35.11 -9.79 4.23
C GLU A 295 34.34 -11.08 4.52
N HIS A 296 33.58 -11.54 3.54
CA HIS A 296 32.99 -12.86 3.57
C HIS A 296 33.55 -13.65 2.40
N GLU A 297 33.98 -14.88 2.67
CA GLU A 297 34.24 -15.86 1.61
C GLU A 297 32.99 -15.92 0.75
N ARG A 298 33.05 -15.38 -0.47
CA ARG A 298 31.95 -15.18 -1.44
C ARG A 298 30.73 -16.07 -1.16
N ARG A 299 29.86 -15.68 -0.23
CA ARG A 299 28.63 -16.39 0.11
C ARG A 299 27.58 -15.82 -0.81
N PRO A 300 27.28 -16.46 -1.95
CA PRO A 300 26.49 -15.82 -2.99
C PRO A 300 25.03 -15.62 -2.54
N ALA A 301 24.58 -16.38 -1.53
CA ALA A 301 23.32 -16.15 -0.83
C ALA A 301 23.26 -14.76 -0.19
N LEU A 302 24.31 -14.32 0.53
CA LEU A 302 24.32 -13.01 1.20
C LEU A 302 24.34 -11.87 0.18
N ASP A 303 25.13 -11.99 -0.89
CA ASP A 303 25.12 -11.01 -1.99
C ASP A 303 23.72 -10.89 -2.60
N LEU A 304 23.07 -12.02 -2.88
CA LEU A 304 21.72 -12.03 -3.43
C LEU A 304 20.68 -11.43 -2.47
N LEU A 305 20.77 -11.68 -1.16
CA LEU A 305 19.90 -11.03 -0.18
C LEU A 305 20.03 -9.52 -0.21
N LEU A 306 21.26 -8.99 -0.24
CA LEU A 306 21.50 -7.54 -0.25
C LEU A 306 21.00 -6.91 -1.55
N LYS A 307 21.35 -7.48 -2.70
CA LYS A 307 20.86 -7.02 -4.00
C LYS A 307 19.34 -7.07 -4.09
N THR A 308 18.70 -8.09 -3.53
CA THR A 308 17.24 -8.18 -3.46
C THR A 308 16.65 -7.06 -2.59
N ALA A 309 17.26 -6.77 -1.43
CA ALA A 309 16.83 -5.66 -0.59
C ALA A 309 16.91 -4.32 -1.32
N LEU A 310 18.04 -4.04 -2.00
CA LEU A 310 18.25 -2.82 -2.77
C LEU A 310 17.29 -2.71 -3.97
N TRP A 311 17.04 -3.84 -4.66
CA TRP A 311 16.04 -3.89 -5.72
C TRP A 311 14.65 -3.54 -5.20
N LEU A 312 14.26 -4.10 -4.05
CA LEU A 312 12.97 -3.79 -3.41
C LEU A 312 12.88 -2.33 -2.99
N CYS A 313 13.96 -1.74 -2.48
CA CYS A 313 14.01 -0.30 -2.18
C CYS A 313 13.61 0.51 -3.40
N MET A 314 14.24 0.28 -4.56
CA MET A 314 14.02 1.06 -5.79
C MET A 314 12.70 0.74 -6.50
N ALA A 315 12.29 -0.52 -6.51
CA ALA A 315 11.14 -0.99 -7.26
C ALA A 315 9.81 -0.85 -6.51
N ARG A 316 9.85 -0.94 -5.16
CA ARG A 316 8.65 -1.12 -4.32
C ARG A 316 8.62 -0.24 -3.06
N GLY A 317 9.72 0.41 -2.71
CA GLY A 317 9.78 1.36 -1.59
C GLY A 317 9.90 0.73 -0.20
N LEU A 318 9.72 1.58 0.81
CA LEU A 318 10.03 1.26 2.21
C LEU A 318 9.27 0.03 2.75
N PRO A 319 7.94 -0.12 2.56
CA PRO A 319 7.20 -1.24 3.14
C PRO A 319 7.72 -2.61 2.67
N ALA A 320 8.17 -2.68 1.42
CA ALA A 320 8.64 -3.90 0.78
C ALA A 320 10.02 -4.35 1.29
N VAL A 321 11.00 -3.44 1.30
CA VAL A 321 12.32 -3.75 1.87
C VAL A 321 12.22 -4.04 3.37
N HIS A 322 11.38 -3.28 4.09
CA HIS A 322 11.14 -3.48 5.52
C HIS A 322 10.60 -4.89 5.79
N LEU A 323 9.60 -5.32 5.03
CA LEU A 323 9.05 -6.67 5.09
C LEU A 323 10.13 -7.73 4.78
N PHE A 324 10.86 -7.57 3.68
CA PHE A 324 11.89 -8.51 3.27
C PHE A 324 12.99 -8.67 4.32
N CYS A 325 13.57 -7.57 4.80
CA CYS A 325 14.62 -7.62 5.82
C CYS A 325 14.12 -8.25 7.14
N ASP A 326 12.88 -7.96 7.56
CA ASP A 326 12.29 -8.60 8.75
C ASP A 326 12.08 -10.11 8.56
N THR A 327 11.68 -10.54 7.37
CA THR A 327 11.60 -11.96 7.04
C THR A 327 12.97 -12.60 7.03
N CYS A 328 13.99 -11.96 6.44
CA CYS A 328 15.38 -12.45 6.43
C CYS A 328 15.93 -12.69 7.84
N ARG A 329 15.59 -11.84 8.83
CA ARG A 329 16.04 -12.00 10.23
C ARG A 329 15.60 -13.33 10.87
N LEU A 330 14.58 -13.99 10.32
CA LEU A 330 14.13 -15.32 10.76
C LEU A 330 14.99 -16.47 10.25
N PHE A 331 15.96 -16.21 9.37
CA PHE A 331 16.85 -17.20 8.78
C PHE A 331 18.29 -16.98 9.25
N THR A 332 19.17 -17.94 8.97
CA THR A 332 20.54 -17.96 9.48
C THR A 332 21.51 -18.62 8.52
N THR A 333 22.82 -18.47 8.75
CA THR A 333 23.84 -19.30 8.08
C THR A 333 24.26 -20.51 8.90
N HIS A 334 23.79 -20.62 10.14
CA HIS A 334 24.19 -21.68 11.05
C HIS A 334 23.29 -22.90 10.87
N ILE A 335 23.91 -24.05 10.60
CA ILE A 335 23.20 -25.33 10.50
C ILE A 335 22.64 -25.68 11.88
N PRO A 336 21.34 -26.00 12.00
CA PRO A 336 20.73 -26.37 13.27
C PRO A 336 21.48 -27.49 14.00
N GLY A 337 21.76 -27.29 15.30
CA GLY A 337 22.43 -28.27 16.15
C GLY A 337 21.66 -29.58 16.28
N LYS A 338 22.34 -30.71 16.50
CA LYS A 338 21.66 -32.02 16.65
C LYS A 338 20.71 -32.08 17.86
N ASP A 339 21.01 -31.27 18.88
CA ASP A 339 20.23 -31.19 20.12
C ASP A 339 19.40 -29.89 20.18
N ALA A 340 19.01 -29.35 19.01
CA ALA A 340 18.22 -28.14 18.88
C ALA A 340 16.92 -28.19 19.70
N ASN A 341 16.54 -27.05 20.27
CA ASN A 341 15.36 -26.98 21.14
C ASN A 341 14.05 -27.23 20.36
N ALA A 342 13.03 -27.78 21.04
CA ALA A 342 11.77 -28.17 20.40
C ALA A 342 11.01 -27.01 19.74
N THR A 343 11.09 -25.80 20.30
CA THR A 343 10.44 -24.60 19.75
C THR A 343 11.07 -24.20 18.42
N TYR A 344 12.40 -24.25 18.34
CA TYR A 344 13.16 -23.96 17.14
C TYR A 344 12.91 -25.02 16.07
N VAL A 345 12.95 -26.32 16.44
CA VAL A 345 12.60 -27.41 15.51
C VAL A 345 11.18 -27.27 14.97
N ARG A 346 10.21 -26.85 15.80
CA ARG A 346 8.84 -26.56 15.35
C ARG A 346 8.80 -25.40 14.35
N PHE A 347 9.55 -24.34 14.61
CA PHE A 347 9.70 -23.22 13.69
C PHE A 347 10.28 -23.69 12.35
N LEU A 348 11.41 -24.41 12.37
CA LEU A 348 12.06 -24.93 11.16
C LEU A 348 11.10 -25.79 10.33
N ARG A 349 10.34 -26.65 11.00
CA ARG A 349 9.31 -27.46 10.34
C ARG A 349 8.20 -26.61 9.73
N HIS A 350 7.76 -25.56 10.41
CA HIS A 350 6.75 -24.66 9.86
C HIS A 350 7.25 -23.96 8.61
N VAL A 351 8.48 -23.44 8.62
CA VAL A 351 9.07 -22.82 7.44
C VAL A 351 9.18 -23.84 6.30
N ALA A 352 9.63 -25.07 6.58
CA ALA A 352 9.74 -26.17 5.61
C ALA A 352 8.38 -26.76 5.14
N GLN A 353 7.27 -26.33 5.75
CA GLN A 353 5.92 -26.69 5.34
C GLN A 353 5.15 -25.50 4.76
N THR A 354 5.76 -24.32 4.72
CA THR A 354 5.10 -23.11 4.25
C THR A 354 4.88 -23.24 2.75
N ARG A 355 3.60 -23.25 2.36
CA ARG A 355 3.19 -23.26 0.95
C ARG A 355 2.57 -21.91 0.62
N VAL A 356 2.92 -21.40 -0.54
CA VAL A 356 2.33 -20.15 -1.05
C VAL A 356 1.19 -20.49 -1.98
N VAL A 357 0.02 -19.91 -1.75
CA VAL A 357 -1.16 -20.09 -2.60
C VAL A 357 -1.31 -18.85 -3.45
N ASP A 358 -1.05 -18.95 -4.75
CA ASP A 358 -1.12 -17.82 -5.69
C ASP A 358 -2.45 -17.05 -5.67
N LYS A 359 -3.55 -17.72 -5.28
CA LYS A 359 -4.92 -17.21 -5.36
C LYS A 359 -5.43 -16.49 -4.12
N ALA A 360 -4.73 -16.54 -2.98
CA ALA A 360 -5.27 -16.03 -1.72
C ALA A 360 -5.30 -14.49 -1.68
N ILE A 361 -4.24 -13.84 -2.18
CA ILE A 361 -4.18 -12.38 -2.27
C ILE A 361 -4.62 -11.91 -3.66
N LYS A 362 -5.69 -11.09 -3.70
CA LYS A 362 -6.21 -10.50 -4.94
C LYS A 362 -5.12 -9.68 -5.64
N SER A 363 -5.00 -9.84 -6.95
CA SER A 363 -4.08 -9.08 -7.78
C SER A 363 -4.36 -7.58 -7.69
N ALA A 364 -3.30 -6.77 -7.86
CA ALA A 364 -3.37 -5.33 -7.72
C ALA A 364 -4.46 -4.72 -8.62
N PRO A 365 -5.20 -3.70 -8.13
CA PRO A 365 -6.24 -3.07 -8.91
C PRO A 365 -5.68 -2.52 -10.23
N PRO A 366 -6.47 -2.53 -11.32
CA PRO A 366 -6.04 -1.96 -12.59
C PRO A 366 -5.77 -0.47 -12.45
N THR A 367 -4.89 0.06 -13.31
CA THR A 367 -4.59 1.49 -13.42
C THR A 367 -5.18 2.01 -14.73
N PRO A 368 -5.99 3.08 -14.71
CA PRO A 368 -6.48 3.78 -13.51
C PRO A 368 -7.52 2.95 -12.73
N ILE A 369 -7.71 3.23 -11.44
CA ILE A 369 -8.71 2.52 -10.62
C ILE A 369 -10.13 2.80 -11.18
N PRO A 370 -10.88 1.76 -11.61
CA PRO A 370 -12.17 1.96 -12.24
C PRO A 370 -13.17 2.59 -11.28
N PHE A 371 -13.86 3.64 -11.76
CA PHE A 371 -14.96 4.23 -11.01
C PHE A 371 -16.12 3.23 -10.91
N LYS A 372 -16.40 2.76 -9.70
CA LYS A 372 -17.60 1.96 -9.41
C LYS A 372 -18.73 2.92 -9.02
N LYS A 373 -19.80 2.97 -9.82
CA LYS A 373 -21.07 3.60 -9.42
C LYS A 373 -21.61 2.82 -8.22
N LYS A 374 -21.26 3.22 -6.99
CA LYS A 374 -21.86 2.63 -5.79
C LYS A 374 -23.35 3.01 -5.77
N PRO A 375 -24.26 2.09 -5.38
CA PRO A 375 -25.61 2.49 -5.01
C PRO A 375 -25.52 3.53 -3.89
N LYS A 376 -26.43 4.52 -3.87
CA LYS A 376 -26.48 5.56 -2.84
C LYS A 376 -26.55 4.92 -1.44
N LYS A 377 -25.40 4.73 -0.79
CA LYS A 377 -25.36 4.41 0.64
C LYS A 377 -25.59 5.71 1.40
N THR A 378 -26.52 5.67 2.34
CA THR A 378 -26.88 6.78 3.24
C THR A 378 -25.89 6.97 4.39
N SER A 379 -24.71 6.31 4.36
CA SER A 379 -23.72 6.38 5.45
C SER A 379 -22.40 6.95 4.96
N ASN A 380 -21.80 7.79 5.79
CA ASN A 380 -20.46 8.38 5.62
C ASN A 380 -19.32 7.38 5.92
N ASP A 381 -19.56 6.07 5.78
CA ASP A 381 -18.57 5.03 6.09
C ASP A 381 -17.28 5.25 5.31
N ASP A 382 -17.39 5.63 4.03
CA ASP A 382 -16.25 5.94 3.17
C ASP A 382 -15.43 7.14 3.72
N TYR A 383 -16.10 8.18 4.24
CA TYR A 383 -15.43 9.33 4.85
C TYR A 383 -14.71 8.96 6.15
N PHE A 384 -15.31 8.14 7.00
CA PHE A 384 -14.65 7.71 8.25
C PHE A 384 -13.52 6.72 7.99
N ASP A 385 -13.63 5.86 6.97
CA ASP A 385 -12.54 5.02 6.49
C ASP A 385 -11.38 5.88 5.93
N ASP A 386 -11.69 6.93 5.18
CA ASP A 386 -10.68 7.85 4.63
C ASP A 386 -10.00 8.68 5.73
N VAL A 387 -10.77 9.18 6.71
CA VAL A 387 -10.24 9.88 7.89
C VAL A 387 -9.35 8.94 8.72
N TRP A 388 -9.79 7.70 8.96
CA TRP A 388 -8.99 6.70 9.65
C TRP A 388 -7.68 6.36 8.92
N ARG A 389 -7.70 6.34 7.58
CA ARG A 389 -6.50 6.14 6.75
C ARG A 389 -5.57 7.34 6.77
N SER A 390 -6.10 8.57 6.81
CA SER A 390 -5.30 9.81 6.89
C SER A 390 -4.59 9.98 8.24
N ASP A 391 -5.11 9.40 9.32
CA ASP A 391 -4.53 9.55 10.67
C ASP A 391 -3.30 8.64 10.91
N LYS A 392 -2.91 7.79 9.93
CA LYS A 392 -1.78 6.86 10.05
C LYS A 392 -0.89 6.85 8.81
N SER A 393 0.18 7.62 8.86
CA SER A 393 1.29 7.50 7.93
C SER A 393 2.11 6.24 8.25
N LEU A 394 1.74 5.10 7.64
CA LEU A 394 2.48 3.84 7.78
C LEU A 394 3.98 4.02 7.48
N ALA A 395 4.32 4.81 6.47
CA ALA A 395 5.70 5.07 6.11
C ALA A 395 6.47 5.75 7.25
N GLU A 396 5.87 6.70 7.95
CA GLU A 396 6.47 7.32 9.14
C GLU A 396 6.61 6.34 10.30
N ASP A 397 5.60 5.49 10.53
CA ASP A 397 5.65 4.48 11.59
C ASP A 397 6.75 3.45 11.35
N LEU A 398 6.93 3.01 10.09
CA LEU A 398 8.01 2.12 9.69
C LEU A 398 9.37 2.82 9.69
N ALA A 399 9.46 4.09 9.30
CA ALA A 399 10.70 4.86 9.38
C ALA A 399 11.16 5.06 10.84
N LYS A 400 10.22 5.26 11.77
CA LYS A 400 10.50 5.32 13.21
C LYS A 400 10.88 3.96 13.80
N LYS A 401 10.48 2.85 13.16
CA LYS A 401 10.70 1.47 13.59
C LYS A 401 11.32 0.67 12.44
N PRO A 402 12.65 0.76 12.23
CA PRO A 402 13.33 0.17 11.08
C PRO A 402 13.27 -1.37 11.04
N THR A 403 12.76 -2.00 12.11
CA THR A 403 12.40 -3.42 12.16
C THR A 403 11.21 -3.63 13.10
N LEU A 404 10.32 -4.58 12.76
CA LEU A 404 9.31 -5.12 13.67
C LEU A 404 9.80 -6.41 14.35
N TYR A 405 10.96 -6.93 13.95
CA TYR A 405 11.60 -8.07 14.58
C TYR A 405 11.96 -7.74 16.04
N GLY A 406 11.78 -8.70 16.93
CA GLY A 406 12.11 -8.53 18.36
C GLY A 406 11.11 -7.71 19.18
N MET A 407 10.00 -7.21 18.61
CA MET A 407 8.92 -6.54 19.35
C MET A 407 8.10 -7.54 20.21
N THR A 408 8.73 -8.08 21.23
CA THR A 408 8.25 -9.21 22.05
C THR A 408 7.66 -8.79 23.39
N THR A 409 7.82 -7.52 23.78
CA THR A 409 7.34 -6.99 25.06
C THR A 409 6.50 -5.73 24.89
N ALA A 410 5.57 -5.50 25.82
CA ALA A 410 4.71 -4.31 25.80
C ALA A 410 5.49 -2.99 25.85
N LYS A 411 6.71 -2.99 26.40
CA LYS A 411 7.59 -1.80 26.47
C LYS A 411 7.99 -1.26 25.09
N HIS A 412 7.94 -2.08 24.05
CA HIS A 412 8.22 -1.64 22.68
C HIS A 412 7.05 -0.88 22.04
N PHE A 413 5.87 -0.87 22.69
CA PHE A 413 4.68 -0.21 22.21
C PHE A 413 4.41 1.04 23.04
N LYS A 414 4.84 2.20 22.54
CA LYS A 414 4.34 3.50 23.00
C LYS A 414 3.01 3.76 22.30
N LEU A 415 1.95 3.09 22.73
CA LEU A 415 0.61 3.39 22.25
C LEU A 415 0.19 4.74 22.84
N ASN A 416 -0.23 5.66 21.98
CA ASN A 416 -0.88 6.88 22.45
C ASN A 416 -2.11 6.47 23.28
N GLU A 417 -2.32 7.12 24.42
CA GLU A 417 -3.53 6.90 25.21
C GLU A 417 -4.74 7.17 24.31
N ALA A 418 -5.72 6.27 24.36
CA ALA A 418 -6.97 6.50 23.66
C ALA A 418 -7.51 7.86 24.12
N PRO A 419 -7.88 8.76 23.20
CA PRO A 419 -8.40 10.06 23.59
C PRO A 419 -9.55 9.83 24.58
N PRO A 420 -9.58 10.57 25.70
CA PRO A 420 -10.53 10.31 26.77
C PRO A 420 -11.95 10.28 26.18
N PRO A 421 -12.81 9.35 26.62
CA PRO A 421 -14.15 9.22 26.09
C PRO A 421 -14.84 10.59 26.19
N ARG A 422 -15.06 11.21 25.03
CA ARG A 422 -15.60 12.56 24.97
C ARG A 422 -16.98 12.52 25.63
N SER A 423 -17.20 13.36 26.64
CA SER A 423 -18.47 13.41 27.34
C SER A 423 -19.60 13.66 26.34
N PHE A 424 -20.77 13.08 26.59
CA PHE A 424 -21.96 13.23 25.74
C PHE A 424 -22.28 14.71 25.48
N ARG A 425 -22.01 15.56 26.47
CA ARG A 425 -22.15 17.02 26.40
C ARG A 425 -21.19 17.67 25.39
N LYS A 426 -19.91 17.29 25.35
CA LYS A 426 -18.95 17.80 24.35
C LYS A 426 -19.26 17.30 22.94
N ARG A 427 -19.86 16.10 22.80
CA ARG A 427 -20.35 15.60 21.51
C ARG A 427 -21.57 16.40 21.05
N ALA A 428 -22.52 16.66 21.94
CA ALA A 428 -23.70 17.48 21.65
C ALA A 428 -23.31 18.93 21.28
N GLU A 429 -22.38 19.55 22.01
CA GLU A 429 -21.89 20.91 21.73
C GLU A 429 -21.15 21.00 20.38
N MET A 430 -20.47 19.95 19.94
CA MET A 430 -19.87 19.93 18.59
C MET A 430 -20.92 19.71 17.49
N ILE A 431 -21.92 18.87 17.73
CA ILE A 431 -23.03 18.68 16.79
C ILE A 431 -23.80 20.00 16.65
N GLU A 432 -24.07 20.69 17.76
CA GLU A 432 -24.69 22.01 17.79
C GLU A 432 -23.84 23.04 17.04
N LYS A 433 -22.51 23.09 17.27
CA LYS A 433 -21.59 23.95 16.51
C LYS A 433 -21.50 23.60 15.02
N ALA A 434 -21.58 22.33 14.66
CA ALA A 434 -21.57 21.90 13.27
C ALA A 434 -22.88 22.26 12.55
N CYS A 435 -24.02 22.15 13.25
CA CYS A 435 -25.32 22.62 12.75
C CYS A 435 -25.40 24.15 12.62
N ILE A 436 -24.72 24.90 13.49
CA ILE A 436 -24.63 26.37 13.38
C ILE A 436 -23.86 26.80 12.11
N ILE A 437 -22.88 26.01 11.66
CA ILE A 437 -22.15 26.30 10.41
C ILE A 437 -23.02 26.05 9.16
N GLU A 438 -24.03 25.18 9.23
CA GLU A 438 -25.00 25.00 8.14
C GLU A 438 -26.00 26.17 8.02
N GLU A 439 -26.27 26.93 9.09
CA GLU A 439 -27.19 28.07 9.06
C GLU A 439 -26.58 29.35 8.44
N ASP A 440 -25.24 29.46 8.41
CA ASP A 440 -24.53 30.64 7.89
C ASP A 440 -24.40 30.66 6.34
N TYR A 441 -24.92 29.64 5.65
CA TYR A 441 -25.08 29.64 4.17
C TYR A 441 -26.42 30.22 3.70
N SER A 442 -27.08 31.02 4.54
CA SER A 442 -28.27 31.78 4.16
C SER A 442 -27.98 33.17 3.56
N GLU A 443 -26.72 33.49 3.26
CA GLU A 443 -26.38 34.63 2.40
C GLU A 443 -26.97 34.43 1.00
N VAL A 444 -28.09 35.12 0.81
CA VAL A 444 -28.83 35.42 -0.41
C VAL A 444 -27.92 35.43 -1.64
N TRP A 445 -27.97 34.35 -2.43
CA TRP A 445 -27.60 34.42 -3.84
C TRP A 445 -28.47 35.49 -4.51
N PRO A 446 -27.92 36.42 -5.31
CA PRO A 446 -28.72 37.44 -5.96
C PRO A 446 -29.67 36.78 -6.96
N GLN A 447 -30.93 36.57 -6.53
CA GLN A 447 -32.02 36.21 -7.40
C GLN A 447 -32.29 37.43 -8.30
N LYS A 448 -32.06 37.27 -9.60
CA LYS A 448 -32.59 38.20 -10.60
C LYS A 448 -34.11 38.19 -10.51
N ASP A 449 -34.69 39.35 -10.27
CA ASP A 449 -36.14 39.56 -10.22
C ASP A 449 -36.84 38.99 -11.47
N PRO A 450 -37.85 38.12 -11.31
CA PRO A 450 -38.82 37.88 -12.36
C PRO A 450 -39.84 39.04 -12.39
N LEU A 451 -40.06 39.59 -13.59
CA LEU A 451 -41.08 40.60 -13.87
C LEU A 451 -42.50 40.16 -13.41
N PRO A 452 -43.37 41.11 -13.02
CA PRO A 452 -44.53 40.82 -12.20
C PRO A 452 -45.68 40.19 -13.00
N VAL A 453 -46.17 39.04 -12.53
CA VAL A 453 -47.47 38.48 -12.91
C VAL A 453 -48.53 38.95 -11.90
N GLN A 454 -49.64 39.45 -12.42
CA GLN A 454 -50.75 40.03 -11.67
C GLN A 454 -51.45 39.04 -10.71
N LYS A 455 -51.80 39.53 -9.52
CA LYS A 455 -52.66 38.87 -8.51
C LYS A 455 -54.05 38.52 -9.07
N PRO A 456 -54.75 37.54 -8.47
CA PRO A 456 -55.85 37.95 -7.59
C PRO A 456 -56.05 37.14 -6.29
N ARG A 457 -56.40 37.92 -5.25
CA ARG A 457 -57.37 37.75 -4.14
C ARG A 457 -57.26 36.58 -3.13
N SER A 458 -57.33 37.01 -1.86
CA SER A 458 -57.40 36.35 -0.55
C SER A 458 -58.86 35.95 -0.16
N PRO A 459 -59.22 35.61 1.11
CA PRO A 459 -58.85 34.43 1.93
C PRO A 459 -60.05 33.79 2.71
N SER A 460 -59.73 32.70 3.45
CA SER A 460 -60.29 32.25 4.77
C SER A 460 -61.53 31.31 4.79
N PRO A 461 -61.89 30.62 5.91
CA PRO A 461 -61.16 30.27 7.15
C PRO A 461 -61.28 28.77 7.60
N GLN A 462 -60.49 28.37 8.62
CA GLN A 462 -60.54 27.07 9.34
C GLN A 462 -61.87 26.82 10.11
N PRO A 463 -62.13 25.63 10.72
CA PRO A 463 -61.68 25.38 12.12
C PRO A 463 -61.48 23.91 12.60
N LYS A 464 -60.48 23.74 13.49
CA LYS A 464 -60.40 23.07 14.82
C LYS A 464 -60.87 21.61 15.12
N LEU A 465 -60.16 21.07 16.14
CA LEU A 465 -60.48 20.00 17.14
C LEU A 465 -60.02 18.56 16.78
N ALA A 466 -59.48 17.70 17.67
CA ALA A 466 -59.19 17.73 19.11
C ALA A 466 -58.14 16.64 19.49
N LEU A 467 -57.68 16.71 20.74
CA LEU A 467 -56.66 15.88 21.42
C LEU A 467 -57.06 14.43 21.77
N ARG A 468 -56.06 13.52 21.66
CA ARG A 468 -55.61 12.38 22.55
C ARG A 468 -56.64 11.31 23.04
N PRO A 469 -56.25 10.10 23.55
CA PRO A 469 -54.98 9.73 24.20
C PRO A 469 -54.39 8.32 23.88
N GLN A 470 -53.24 8.07 24.51
CA GLN A 470 -52.47 6.81 24.58
C GLN A 470 -53.22 5.64 25.23
N GLU A 471 -52.87 4.41 24.84
CA GLU A 471 -52.96 3.24 25.71
C GLU A 471 -51.82 2.23 25.48
N LYS A 472 -51.60 1.40 26.49
CA LYS A 472 -50.36 0.73 26.90
C LYS A 472 -50.12 -0.65 26.23
N ARG A 473 -48.84 -1.07 26.20
CA ARG A 473 -48.31 -2.46 26.06
C ARG A 473 -48.93 -3.41 27.13
N PRO A 474 -48.86 -4.78 27.08
CA PRO A 474 -47.63 -5.58 26.80
C PRO A 474 -47.74 -7.10 26.37
N TYR A 475 -46.56 -7.74 26.18
CA TYR A 475 -46.20 -9.22 26.21
C TYR A 475 -46.88 -10.16 25.18
N ASP A 476 -46.31 -11.25 24.60
CA ASP A 476 -45.28 -12.25 24.90
C ASP A 476 -44.64 -12.79 23.58
N ASP A 477 -43.34 -13.11 23.55
CA ASP A 477 -42.71 -14.45 23.35
C ASP A 477 -43.35 -15.39 22.31
N ASP A 478 -42.58 -15.74 21.26
CA ASP A 478 -42.49 -17.11 20.75
C ASP A 478 -41.17 -17.32 19.96
N PHE A 479 -40.46 -18.36 20.39
CA PHE A 479 -39.34 -19.02 19.72
C PHE A 479 -39.85 -19.75 18.47
N ASP A 480 -39.05 -19.81 17.41
CA ASP A 480 -38.90 -21.05 16.64
C ASP A 480 -37.51 -21.10 15.99
N GLU A 481 -36.87 -22.24 16.24
CA GLU A 481 -35.61 -22.72 15.67
C GLU A 481 -35.79 -23.16 14.21
N ASP A 482 -34.65 -23.35 13.55
CA ASP A 482 -34.40 -24.14 12.34
C ASP A 482 -34.07 -23.34 11.07
N ASP A 483 -32.78 -23.21 10.80
CA ASP A 483 -32.23 -23.64 9.51
C ASP A 483 -30.73 -23.94 9.63
N CYS A 484 -30.45 -25.24 9.79
CA CYS A 484 -29.12 -25.83 9.69
C CYS A 484 -28.54 -25.67 8.28
N PHE A 485 -27.32 -25.14 8.19
CA PHE A 485 -26.43 -25.38 7.04
C PHE A 485 -25.32 -26.38 7.43
N PRO A 486 -24.96 -27.32 6.53
CA PRO A 486 -24.18 -28.51 6.86
C PRO A 486 -22.66 -28.26 6.96
N PRO A 487 -21.90 -29.16 7.60
CA PRO A 487 -20.46 -29.01 7.79
C PRO A 487 -19.68 -29.30 6.49
N LEU A 488 -18.78 -28.39 6.14
CA LEU A 488 -17.76 -28.62 5.14
C LEU A 488 -16.62 -29.44 5.76
N ASN A 489 -16.52 -30.70 5.33
CA ASN A 489 -15.26 -31.45 5.34
C ASN A 489 -14.26 -30.73 4.44
N TRP A 490 -13.04 -30.47 4.93
CA TRP A 490 -11.71 -30.58 4.30
C TRP A 490 -10.67 -29.90 5.19
#